data_AF-A0ABC8J4Z7-F1
#
_entry.id   AF-A0ABC8J4Z7-F1
#
_cell.length_a   1.000
_cell.length_b   1.000
_cell.length_c   1.000
_cell.angle_alpha   90.00
_cell.angle_beta   90.00
_cell.angle_gamma   90.00
#
_symmetry.space_group_name_H-M   'P 1'
#
loop_
_entity.id
_entity.type
_entity.pdbx_description
1 polymer ?
#
loop_
_entity_poly.entity_id
_entity_poly.type
_entity_poly.pdbx_seq_one_letter_code
_entity_poly.pdbx_strand_id
1 'polypeptide(L)'
;MREEEEARLSQIQADLDSTSTASTALSKVRIDELLISAIPKKKGHYVGLGRRSKSTPSTSQVDPMLIDQLKDKDARIAMLEAKMAAQEAASKAERRRSEKMMEAFLKQFPEHNFDNDDDEE
;
A
#
# COMPACT_ATOMS: atom_id res chain seq x y z
N MET A 1 -6.44 -43.04 -30.45
CA MET A 1 -5.65 -41.89 -29.96
C MET A 1 -6.51 -40.63 -29.91
N ARG A 2 -6.95 -40.01 -31.03
CA ARG A 2 -7.84 -38.84 -30.99
C ARG A 2 -9.21 -39.13 -30.36
N GLU A 3 -9.81 -40.27 -30.70
CA GLU A 3 -11.12 -40.69 -30.20
C GLU A 3 -11.15 -40.96 -28.68
N GLU A 4 -10.02 -41.40 -28.11
CA GLU A 4 -9.87 -41.61 -26.66
C GLU A 4 -9.71 -40.28 -25.90
N GLU A 5 -9.01 -39.31 -26.50
CA GLU A 5 -8.88 -37.96 -25.96
C GLU A 5 -10.23 -37.21 -26.02
N GLU A 6 -10.97 -37.36 -27.11
CA GLU A 6 -12.33 -36.81 -27.25
C GLU A 6 -13.31 -37.45 -26.26
N ALA A 7 -13.26 -38.77 -26.06
CA ALA A 7 -14.07 -39.43 -25.03
C ALA A 7 -13.73 -38.94 -23.62
N ARG A 8 -12.44 -38.73 -23.33
CA ARG A 8 -12.00 -38.17 -22.04
C ARG A 8 -12.52 -36.75 -21.84
N LEU A 9 -12.41 -35.88 -22.85
CA LEU A 9 -12.91 -34.50 -22.82
C LEU A 9 -14.43 -34.45 -22.66
N SER A 10 -15.15 -35.33 -23.37
CA SER A 10 -16.60 -35.44 -23.28
C SER A 10 -17.06 -35.90 -21.91
N GLN A 11 -16.31 -36.79 -21.24
CA GLN A 11 -16.56 -37.17 -19.85
C GLN A 11 -16.37 -35.98 -18.90
N ILE A 12 -15.32 -35.16 -19.08
CA ILE A 12 -15.11 -33.96 -18.24
C ILE A 12 -16.27 -32.98 -18.39
N GLN A 13 -16.76 -32.81 -19.62
CA GLN A 13 -17.88 -31.93 -19.91
C GLN A 13 -19.18 -32.42 -19.26
N ALA A 14 -19.45 -33.72 -19.31
CA ALA A 14 -20.62 -34.32 -18.64
C ALA A 14 -20.57 -34.15 -17.11
N ASP A 15 -19.38 -34.24 -16.50
CA ASP A 15 -19.19 -34.02 -15.06
C ASP A 15 -19.40 -32.53 -14.68
N LEU A 16 -19.03 -31.59 -15.56
CA LEU A 16 -19.25 -30.15 -15.41
C LEU A 16 -20.75 -29.79 -15.49
N ASP A 17 -21.48 -30.34 -16.46
CA ASP A 17 -22.89 -30.01 -16.69
C ASP A 17 -23.82 -30.64 -15.62
N SER A 18 -23.41 -31.73 -14.98
CA SER A 18 -24.17 -32.39 -13.90
C SER A 18 -24.06 -31.68 -12.54
N THR A 19 -23.14 -30.73 -12.38
CA THR A 19 -22.84 -30.04 -11.11
C THR A 19 -23.08 -28.52 -11.18
N SER A 20 -24.13 -28.11 -11.89
CA SER A 20 -24.36 -26.70 -12.26
C SER A 20 -24.82 -25.74 -11.13
N THR A 21 -24.68 -26.08 -9.84
CA THR A 21 -24.98 -25.14 -8.72
C THR A 21 -23.99 -25.14 -7.56
N ALA A 22 -22.87 -25.88 -7.63
CA ALA A 22 -21.85 -25.92 -6.57
C ALA A 22 -20.46 -25.58 -7.13
N SER A 23 -20.11 -24.31 -7.06
CA SER A 23 -18.83 -23.74 -7.45
C SER A 23 -17.60 -24.51 -6.90
N THR A 24 -16.66 -24.82 -7.80
CA THR A 24 -15.21 -24.60 -7.56
C THR A 24 -14.48 -25.46 -6.51
N ALA A 25 -14.54 -26.80 -6.61
CA ALA A 25 -13.63 -27.67 -5.84
C ALA A 25 -12.97 -28.75 -6.70
N LEU A 26 -12.36 -28.37 -7.83
CA LEU A 26 -11.52 -29.29 -8.59
C LEU A 26 -10.16 -29.46 -7.89
N SER A 27 -9.63 -30.69 -7.92
CA SER A 27 -8.27 -30.95 -7.45
C SER A 27 -7.26 -30.16 -8.30
N LYS A 28 -6.14 -29.72 -7.71
CA LYS A 28 -5.08 -29.00 -8.45
C LYS A 28 -4.63 -29.77 -9.70
N VAL A 29 -4.50 -31.08 -9.60
CA VAL A 29 -4.15 -31.97 -10.71
C VAL A 29 -5.16 -31.85 -11.86
N ARG A 30 -6.46 -31.84 -11.54
CA ARG A 30 -7.52 -31.73 -12.54
C ARG A 30 -7.56 -30.36 -13.20
N ILE A 31 -7.29 -29.31 -12.44
CA ILE A 31 -7.19 -27.94 -12.96
C ILE A 31 -6.00 -27.82 -13.92
N ASP A 32 -4.84 -28.36 -13.56
CA ASP A 32 -3.64 -28.30 -14.40
C ASP A 32 -3.83 -29.06 -15.71
N GLU A 33 -4.48 -30.23 -15.68
CA GLU A 33 -4.83 -30.99 -16.89
C GLU A 33 -5.71 -30.17 -17.86
N LEU A 34 -6.74 -29.50 -17.33
CA LEU A 34 -7.65 -28.66 -18.10
C LEU A 34 -6.95 -27.42 -18.68
N LEU A 35 -6.08 -26.79 -17.89
CA LEU A 35 -5.28 -25.65 -18.35
C LEU A 35 -4.32 -26.06 -19.47
N ILE A 36 -3.68 -27.23 -19.34
CA ILE A 36 -2.72 -27.72 -20.32
C ILE A 36 -3.43 -28.16 -21.61
N SER A 37 -4.62 -28.76 -21.53
CA SER A 37 -5.39 -29.16 -22.72
C SER A 37 -5.94 -27.96 -23.50
N ALA A 38 -6.21 -26.85 -22.83
CA ALA A 38 -6.67 -25.60 -23.45
C ALA A 38 -5.58 -24.86 -24.24
N ILE A 39 -4.29 -25.17 -24.03
CA ILE A 39 -3.18 -24.49 -24.72
C ILE A 39 -2.97 -25.09 -26.12
N PRO A 40 -2.99 -24.29 -27.21
CA PRO A 40 -2.76 -24.79 -28.56
C PRO A 40 -1.42 -25.52 -28.71
N LYS A 41 -1.45 -26.74 -29.24
CA LYS A 41 -0.27 -27.57 -29.52
C LYS A 41 -0.02 -27.69 -31.02
N LYS A 42 1.23 -27.54 -31.46
CA LYS A 42 1.68 -27.82 -32.83
C LYS A 42 2.87 -28.77 -32.79
N LYS A 43 2.75 -29.93 -33.44
CA LYS A 43 3.79 -30.98 -33.47
C LYS A 43 4.32 -31.37 -32.06
N GLY A 44 3.41 -31.51 -31.09
CA GLY A 44 3.78 -31.88 -29.71
C GLY A 44 4.30 -30.73 -28.84
N HIS A 45 4.41 -29.52 -29.37
CA HIS A 45 4.89 -28.35 -28.64
C HIS A 45 3.76 -27.34 -28.42
N TYR A 46 3.62 -26.85 -27.19
CA TYR A 46 2.72 -25.75 -26.85
C TYR A 46 3.19 -24.47 -27.54
N VAL A 47 2.30 -23.86 -28.34
CA VAL A 47 2.59 -22.62 -29.06
C VAL A 47 2.04 -21.45 -28.25
N GLY A 48 2.80 -20.36 -28.13
CA GLY A 48 2.36 -19.15 -27.42
C GLY A 48 2.74 -19.08 -25.93
N LEU A 49 3.32 -20.14 -25.36
CA LEU A 49 3.98 -20.06 -24.05
C LEU A 49 5.33 -19.36 -24.23
N GLY A 50 5.40 -18.09 -23.82
CA GLY A 50 6.62 -17.29 -23.88
C GLY A 50 7.80 -17.98 -23.18
N ARG A 51 9.01 -17.80 -23.71
CA ARG A 51 10.24 -18.24 -23.02
C ARG A 51 10.35 -17.45 -21.71
N ARG A 52 10.28 -18.13 -20.56
CA ARG A 52 10.64 -17.50 -19.28
C ARG A 52 12.11 -17.08 -19.35
N SER A 53 12.36 -15.80 -19.55
CA SER A 53 13.65 -15.19 -19.23
C SER A 53 13.90 -15.46 -17.76
N LYS A 54 14.93 -16.24 -17.43
CA LYS A 54 15.40 -16.37 -16.05
C LYS A 54 15.97 -15.01 -15.64
N SER A 55 15.14 -14.11 -15.13
CA SER A 55 15.62 -12.91 -14.47
C SER A 55 16.14 -13.32 -13.10
N THR A 56 17.44 -13.50 -12.98
CA THR A 56 18.10 -13.35 -11.68
C THR A 56 17.85 -11.90 -11.25
N PRO A 57 17.46 -11.60 -9.99
CA PRO A 57 17.50 -10.23 -9.54
C PRO A 57 18.98 -9.83 -9.58
N SER A 58 19.34 -8.98 -10.53
CA SER A 58 20.59 -8.24 -10.44
C SER A 58 20.44 -7.40 -9.17
N THR A 59 21.26 -7.66 -8.16
CA THR A 59 21.46 -6.75 -7.03
C THR A 59 22.03 -5.47 -7.61
N SER A 60 21.13 -4.59 -8.08
CA SER A 60 21.48 -3.34 -8.75
C SER A 60 22.18 -2.46 -7.73
N GLN A 61 23.42 -2.09 -8.01
CA GLN A 61 24.11 -1.01 -7.32
C GLN A 61 23.19 0.21 -7.28
N VAL A 62 22.91 0.72 -6.08
CA VAL A 62 22.14 1.95 -5.89
C VAL A 62 22.92 3.10 -6.51
N ASP A 63 22.26 3.89 -7.36
CA ASP A 63 22.87 5.03 -8.04
C ASP A 63 23.47 6.01 -7.00
N PRO A 64 24.78 6.32 -7.06
CA PRO A 64 25.41 7.30 -6.17
C PRO A 64 24.68 8.65 -6.14
N MET A 65 24.10 9.08 -7.26
CA MET A 65 23.33 10.33 -7.31
C MET A 65 22.11 10.29 -6.40
N LEU A 66 21.45 9.12 -6.27
CA LEU A 66 20.30 8.94 -5.39
C LEU A 66 20.70 9.01 -3.91
N ILE A 67 21.90 8.52 -3.57
CA ILE A 67 22.44 8.59 -2.21
C ILE A 67 22.68 10.04 -1.79
N ASP A 68 23.26 10.86 -2.66
CA ASP A 68 23.54 12.26 -2.33
C ASP A 68 22.24 13.08 -2.25
N GLN A 69 21.27 12.84 -3.14
CA GLN A 69 19.95 13.44 -3.02
C GLN A 69 19.23 13.09 -1.73
N LEU A 70 19.43 11.87 -1.20
CA LEU A 70 18.84 11.48 0.07
C LEU A 70 19.45 12.27 1.23
N LYS A 71 20.78 12.41 1.28
CA LYS A 71 21.48 13.22 2.29
C LYS A 71 21.02 14.68 2.29
N ASP A 72 20.87 15.27 1.11
CA ASP A 72 20.40 16.66 0.98
C ASP A 72 18.97 16.84 1.53
N LYS A 73 18.10 15.86 1.27
CA LYS A 73 16.74 15.85 1.83
C LYS A 73 16.75 15.68 3.34
N ASP A 74 17.57 14.76 3.86
CA ASP A 74 17.72 14.54 5.30
C ASP A 74 18.22 15.82 6.01
N ALA A 75 19.21 16.50 5.42
CA ALA A 75 19.71 17.78 5.94
C ALA A 75 18.62 18.87 5.93
N ARG A 76 17.82 18.93 4.86
CA ARG A 76 16.69 19.87 4.77
C ARG A 76 15.61 19.56 5.80
N ILE A 77 15.30 18.28 6.04
CA ILE A 77 14.33 17.84 7.05
C ILE A 77 14.80 18.29 8.43
N ALA A 78 16.05 17.99 8.81
CA ALA A 78 16.60 18.38 10.10
C ALA A 78 16.55 19.91 10.33
N MET A 79 16.87 20.69 9.31
CA MET A 79 16.77 22.16 9.39
C MET A 79 15.33 22.64 9.59
N LEU A 80 14.36 22.05 8.87
CA LEU A 80 12.95 22.43 9.00
C LEU A 80 12.38 22.04 10.37
N GLU A 81 12.71 20.86 10.86
CA GLU A 81 12.33 20.40 12.21
C GLU A 81 12.87 21.32 13.29
N ALA A 82 14.15 21.72 13.20
CA ALA A 82 14.74 22.69 14.12
C ALA A 82 13.99 24.05 14.09
N LYS A 83 13.61 24.52 12.91
CA LYS A 83 12.83 25.76 12.77
C LYS A 83 11.44 25.65 13.38
N MET A 84 10.75 24.52 13.16
CA MET A 84 9.43 24.27 13.78
C MET A 84 9.54 24.21 15.30
N ALA A 85 10.51 23.49 15.84
CA ALA A 85 10.75 23.41 17.28
C ALA A 85 11.06 24.77 17.90
N ALA A 86 11.90 25.59 17.23
CA ALA A 86 12.22 26.93 17.69
C ALA A 86 10.98 27.85 17.68
N GLN A 87 10.15 27.77 16.62
CA GLN A 87 8.91 28.52 16.52
C GLN A 87 7.91 28.12 17.61
N GLU A 88 7.72 26.83 17.83
CA GLU A 88 6.83 26.32 18.87
C GLU A 88 7.30 26.78 20.27
N ALA A 89 8.60 26.70 20.54
CA ALA A 89 9.17 27.18 21.79
C ALA A 89 8.93 28.69 21.98
N ALA A 90 9.08 29.49 20.93
CA ALA A 90 8.81 30.93 20.95
C ALA A 90 7.34 31.22 21.23
N SER A 91 6.41 30.61 20.50
CA SER A 91 4.97 30.79 20.70
C SER A 91 4.52 30.31 22.09
N LYS A 92 5.12 29.24 22.62
CA LYS A 92 4.84 28.75 23.98
C LYS A 92 5.40 29.69 25.05
N ALA A 93 6.57 30.29 24.83
CA ALA A 93 7.12 31.29 25.72
C ALA A 93 6.25 32.56 25.75
N GLU A 94 5.74 32.97 24.59
CA GLU A 94 4.81 34.11 24.47
C GLU A 94 3.48 33.83 25.17
N ARG A 95 2.86 32.65 24.96
CA ARG A 95 1.64 32.26 25.70
C ARG A 95 1.85 32.31 27.21
N ARG A 96 2.94 31.72 27.70
CA ARG A 96 3.29 31.76 29.13
C ARG A 96 3.47 33.19 29.65
N ARG A 97 4.04 34.08 28.84
CA ARG A 97 4.15 35.49 29.19
C ARG A 97 2.78 36.14 29.29
N SER A 98 1.89 35.89 28.32
CA SER A 98 0.52 36.40 28.30
C SER A 98 -0.28 35.91 29.50
N GLU A 99 -0.22 34.60 29.79
CA GLU A 99 -0.85 33.98 30.96
C GLU A 99 -0.40 34.65 32.26
N LYS A 100 0.91 34.87 32.45
CA LYS A 100 1.43 35.56 33.64
C LYS A 100 0.93 37.00 33.77
N MET A 101 0.79 37.72 32.65
CA MET A 101 0.24 39.08 32.69
C MET A 101 -1.24 39.06 33.05
N MET A 102 -2.01 38.11 32.50
CA MET A 102 -3.42 37.92 32.83
C MET A 102 -3.62 37.52 34.29
N GLU A 103 -2.82 36.60 34.80
CA GLU A 103 -2.84 36.21 36.22
C GLU A 103 -2.53 37.39 37.15
N ALA A 104 -1.51 38.18 36.82
CA ALA A 104 -1.18 39.39 37.59
C ALA A 104 -2.32 40.43 37.55
N PHE A 105 -2.98 40.58 36.41
CA PHE A 105 -4.13 41.46 36.23
C PHE A 105 -5.32 41.00 37.08
N LEU A 106 -5.71 39.73 37.00
CA LEU A 106 -6.81 39.16 37.79
C LEU A 106 -6.55 39.23 39.30
N LYS A 107 -5.30 39.07 39.73
CA LYS A 107 -4.92 39.25 41.14
C LYS A 107 -5.08 40.70 41.61
N GLN A 108 -4.79 41.66 40.75
CA GLN A 108 -4.93 43.09 41.06
C GLN A 108 -6.39 43.55 41.00
N PHE A 109 -7.21 42.95 40.11
CA PHE A 109 -8.61 43.29 39.90
C PHE A 109 -9.50 42.04 40.02
N PRO A 110 -9.76 41.56 41.25
CA PRO A 110 -10.51 40.32 41.47
C PRO A 110 -11.99 40.38 41.03
N GLU A 111 -12.52 41.59 40.83
CA GLU A 111 -13.89 41.81 40.33
C GLU A 111 -13.99 41.75 38.80
N HIS A 112 -12.84 41.76 38.08
CA HIS A 112 -12.81 41.79 36.62
C HIS A 112 -12.50 40.39 36.08
N ASN A 113 -13.51 39.52 36.07
CA ASN A 113 -13.42 38.27 35.33
C ASN A 113 -13.72 38.55 33.86
N PHE A 114 -12.86 38.06 32.97
CA PHE A 114 -13.21 37.96 31.56
C PHE A 114 -14.24 36.84 31.45
N ASP A 115 -15.52 37.20 31.49
CA ASP A 115 -16.59 36.25 31.18
C ASP A 115 -16.30 35.69 29.77
N ASN A 116 -16.17 34.37 29.65
CA ASN A 116 -16.11 33.70 28.35
C ASN A 116 -17.54 33.76 27.77
N ASP A 117 -17.89 34.89 27.16
CA ASP A 117 -19.02 34.98 26.24
C ASP A 117 -18.64 34.20 24.97
N ASP A 118 -18.60 32.87 25.07
CA ASP A 118 -18.66 31.96 23.93
C ASP A 118 -20.10 32.01 23.39
N ASP A 119 -20.44 33.05 22.62
CA ASP A 119 -21.57 32.98 21.70
C ASP A 119 -21.21 31.96 20.62
N GLU A 120 -21.80 30.76 20.73
CA GLU A 120 -21.84 29.75 19.67
C GLU A 120 -22.47 30.36 18.40
N GLU A 121 -21.76 30.33 17.27
CA GLU A 121 -22.33 30.49 15.92
C GLU A 121 -21.82 29.40 14.98
#